data_AF-A0A6L9XVM1-F1
#
_entry.id   AF-A0A6L9XVM1-F1
#
_cell.length_a   1.000
_cell.length_b   1.000
_cell.length_c   1.000
_cell.angle_alpha   90.00
_cell.angle_beta   90.00
_cell.angle_gamma   90.00
#
_symmetry.space_group_name_H-M   'P 1'
#
loop_
_entity.id
_entity.type
_entity.pdbx_description
1 polymer ?
#
loop_
_entity_poly.entity_id
_entity_poly.type
_entity_poly.pdbx_seq_one_letter_code
_entity_poly.pdbx_strand_id
1 'polypeptide(L)'
;MAGDSVTGSVLVTNVGKRAGKTVVQIYVHDVDSSAPRPENELKAFEKVALEPGESKLVRFTLPADAFSFWDEARSRWTTENGAFDIRAGASSRDIRSSATLTVRGGVQTAEVLTPKSPLRQFLGLEGAREVIQQATDSIPLFAGVSQADVLTQKIVDEVIKGMPLGRLVTATEGHFSEQEMDNLLASID
;
A
#
# COMPACT_ATOMS: atom_id res chain seq x y z
N MET A 1 4.10 -15.67 -9.52
CA MET A 1 4.65 -15.23 -10.82
C MET A 1 3.85 -14.01 -11.23
N ALA A 2 4.32 -12.80 -10.94
CA ALA A 2 3.76 -11.62 -11.60
C ALA A 2 4.07 -11.81 -13.09
N GLY A 3 3.05 -11.86 -13.94
CA GLY A 3 3.29 -11.89 -15.39
C GLY A 3 4.07 -10.65 -15.79
N ASP A 4 5.05 -10.78 -16.67
CA ASP A 4 5.96 -9.69 -17.07
C ASP A 4 5.23 -8.44 -17.57
N SER A 5 3.97 -8.58 -17.99
CA SER A 5 3.09 -7.48 -18.35
C SER A 5 1.60 -7.85 -18.24
N VAL A 6 0.77 -6.81 -18.22
CA VAL A 6 -0.69 -6.88 -18.33
C VAL A 6 -1.08 -6.31 -19.68
N THR A 7 -1.91 -7.03 -20.44
CA THR A 7 -2.45 -6.54 -21.71
C THR A 7 -3.91 -6.17 -21.57
N GLY A 8 -4.32 -5.09 -22.24
CA GLY A 8 -5.69 -4.60 -22.23
C GLY A 8 -6.10 -4.06 -23.58
N SER A 9 -7.40 -3.83 -23.74
CA SER A 9 -7.93 -3.18 -24.92
C SER A 9 -9.19 -2.38 -24.63
N VAL A 10 -9.38 -1.29 -25.35
CA VAL A 10 -10.57 -0.44 -25.27
C VAL A 10 -11.10 -0.15 -26.68
N LEU A 11 -12.41 -0.28 -26.85
CA LEU A 11 -13.07 0.05 -28.11
C LEU A 11 -13.36 1.56 -28.15
N VAL A 12 -12.97 2.21 -29.26
CA VAL A 12 -13.18 3.64 -29.47
C VAL A 12 -14.00 3.85 -30.71
N THR A 13 -15.12 4.56 -30.58
CA THR A 13 -16.05 4.85 -31.68
C THR A 13 -16.09 6.35 -31.95
N ASN A 14 -15.97 6.75 -33.23
CA ASN A 14 -16.26 8.11 -33.64
C ASN A 14 -17.77 8.29 -33.83
N VAL A 15 -18.42 8.90 -32.85
CA VAL A 15 -19.86 9.20 -32.88
C VAL A 15 -20.19 10.53 -33.58
N GLY A 16 -19.19 11.22 -34.12
CA GLY A 16 -19.34 12.49 -34.83
C GLY A 16 -19.69 12.31 -36.31
N LYS A 17 -19.96 13.44 -36.98
CA LYS A 17 -20.29 13.49 -38.41
C LYS A 17 -19.08 13.72 -39.33
N ARG A 18 -17.86 13.79 -38.77
CA ARG A 18 -16.63 14.10 -39.51
C ARG A 18 -15.52 13.15 -39.08
N ALA A 19 -14.61 12.87 -40.02
CA ALA A 19 -13.38 12.18 -39.73
C ALA A 19 -12.57 12.98 -38.69
N GLY A 20 -11.93 12.27 -37.75
CA GLY A 20 -11.21 12.89 -36.65
C GLY A 20 -10.09 12.01 -36.12
N LYS A 21 -9.20 12.62 -35.34
CA LYS A 21 -8.18 11.90 -34.57
C LYS A 21 -8.40 12.15 -33.09
N THR A 22 -8.30 11.11 -32.27
CA THR A 22 -8.36 11.21 -30.81
C THR A 22 -7.17 10.47 -30.19
N VAL A 23 -6.78 10.88 -28.99
CA VAL A 23 -5.75 10.20 -28.21
C VAL A 23 -6.43 9.47 -27.06
N VAL A 24 -6.29 8.16 -27.03
CA VAL A 24 -6.68 7.34 -25.89
C VAL A 24 -5.53 7.35 -24.90
N GLN A 25 -5.82 7.65 -23.65
CA GLN A 25 -4.83 7.70 -22.56
C GLN A 25 -5.18 6.64 -21.53
N ILE A 26 -4.19 5.83 -21.16
CA ILE A 26 -4.29 4.75 -20.18
C ILE A 26 -3.53 5.15 -18.93
N TYR A 27 -4.25 5.16 -17.82
CA TYR A 27 -3.75 5.53 -16.51
C TYR A 27 -3.78 4.32 -15.58
N VAL A 28 -2.84 4.29 -14.65
CA VAL A 28 -2.85 3.41 -13.48
C VAL A 28 -3.11 4.26 -12.25
N HIS A 29 -4.02 3.78 -11.41
CA HIS A 29 -4.30 4.33 -10.10
C HIS A 29 -4.16 3.22 -9.06
N ASP A 30 -3.36 3.50 -8.04
CA ASP A 30 -3.20 2.63 -6.87
C ASP A 30 -4.27 3.01 -5.84
N VAL A 31 -5.18 2.06 -5.54
CA VAL A 31 -6.37 2.34 -4.73
C VAL A 31 -6.03 2.57 -3.27
N ASP A 32 -5.00 1.89 -2.77
CA ASP A 32 -4.56 1.95 -1.38
C ASP A 32 -3.04 1.84 -1.35
N SER A 33 -2.38 2.97 -1.58
CA SER A 33 -0.92 3.04 -1.64
C SER A 33 -0.34 3.45 -0.30
N SER A 34 0.74 2.78 0.12
CA SER A 34 1.48 3.18 1.32
C SER A 34 2.29 4.47 1.13
N ALA A 35 2.60 4.81 -0.13
CA ALA A 35 3.38 5.98 -0.52
C ALA A 35 2.47 7.05 -1.15
N PRO A 36 2.84 8.34 -1.05
CA PRO A 36 2.12 9.40 -1.74
C PRO A 36 2.23 9.22 -3.26
N ARG A 37 1.12 8.82 -3.89
CA ARG A 37 1.03 8.62 -5.34
C ARG A 37 0.03 9.56 -6.01
N PRO A 38 0.25 9.95 -7.28
CA PRO A 38 -0.74 10.68 -8.05
C PRO A 38 -2.03 9.87 -8.21
N GLU A 39 -3.18 10.54 -8.24
CA GLU A 39 -4.47 9.88 -8.48
C GLU A 39 -4.51 9.17 -9.84
N ASN A 40 -3.86 9.71 -10.86
CA ASN A 40 -3.78 9.08 -12.18
C ASN A 40 -2.35 9.20 -12.72
N GLU A 41 -1.67 8.07 -12.91
CA GLU A 41 -0.36 8.02 -13.56
C GLU A 41 -0.52 7.53 -15.00
N LEU A 42 -0.12 8.34 -16.00
CA LEU A 42 -0.20 7.95 -17.40
C LEU A 42 0.85 6.87 -17.70
N LYS A 43 0.40 5.70 -18.18
CA LYS A 43 1.29 4.56 -18.51
C LYS A 43 1.29 4.17 -19.98
N ALA A 44 0.24 4.50 -20.73
CA ALA A 44 0.22 4.32 -22.17
C ALA A 44 -0.69 5.35 -22.84
N PHE A 45 -0.45 5.64 -24.12
CA PHE A 45 -1.37 6.41 -24.94
C PHE A 45 -1.29 5.96 -26.39
N GLU A 46 -2.39 6.11 -27.13
CA GLU A 46 -2.45 5.76 -28.54
C GLU A 46 -3.30 6.78 -29.29
N LYS A 47 -2.78 7.30 -30.42
CA LYS A 47 -3.51 8.24 -31.28
C LYS A 47 -4.17 7.50 -32.42
N VAL A 48 -5.50 7.52 -32.47
CA VAL A 48 -6.29 6.84 -33.49
C VAL A 48 -7.01 7.82 -34.40
N ALA A 49 -6.98 7.56 -35.71
CA ALA A 49 -7.81 8.23 -36.70
C ALA A 49 -9.07 7.39 -36.95
N LEU A 50 -10.25 8.01 -37.01
CA LEU A 50 -11.53 7.33 -37.18
C LEU A 50 -12.42 8.10 -38.15
N GLU A 51 -13.00 7.40 -39.11
CA GLU A 51 -14.09 7.89 -39.95
C GLU A 51 -15.40 8.01 -39.13
N PRO A 52 -16.40 8.80 -39.58
CA PRO A 52 -17.71 8.86 -38.93
C PRO A 52 -18.34 7.47 -38.76
N GLY A 53 -18.73 7.12 -37.54
CA GLY A 53 -19.32 5.81 -37.21
C GLY A 53 -18.31 4.66 -37.09
N GLU A 54 -17.04 4.87 -37.42
CA GLU A 54 -16.00 3.84 -37.31
C GLU A 54 -15.70 3.53 -35.84
N SER A 55 -15.42 2.26 -35.55
CA SER A 55 -14.91 1.81 -34.25
C SER A 55 -13.56 1.12 -34.42
N LYS A 56 -12.58 1.46 -33.57
CA LYS A 56 -11.27 0.79 -33.50
C LYS A 56 -11.00 0.26 -32.11
N LEU A 57 -10.45 -0.94 -32.05
CA LEU A 57 -9.98 -1.54 -30.82
C LEU A 57 -8.53 -1.11 -30.58
N VAL A 58 -8.32 -0.27 -29.56
CA VAL A 58 -7.00 0.14 -29.12
C VAL A 58 -6.48 -0.89 -28.12
N ARG A 59 -5.32 -1.47 -28.40
CA ARG A 59 -4.64 -2.43 -27.52
C ARG A 59 -3.47 -1.74 -26.85
N PHE A 60 -3.21 -2.10 -25.60
CA PHE A 60 -2.08 -1.57 -24.84
C PHE A 60 -1.49 -2.66 -23.95
N THR A 61 -0.22 -2.48 -23.59
CA THR A 61 0.53 -3.36 -22.70
C THR A 61 1.11 -2.51 -21.59
N LEU A 62 0.84 -2.91 -20.35
CA LEU A 62 1.39 -2.33 -19.13
C LEU A 62 2.46 -3.28 -18.60
N PRO A 63 3.75 -2.92 -18.66
CA PRO A 63 4.80 -3.71 -18.03
C PRO A 63 4.62 -3.76 -16.51
N ALA A 64 5.23 -4.75 -15.84
CA ALA A 64 5.09 -4.92 -14.39
C ALA A 64 5.51 -3.68 -13.57
N ASP A 65 6.51 -2.93 -14.05
CA ASP A 65 6.97 -1.67 -13.47
C ASP A 65 5.94 -0.52 -13.55
N ALA A 66 4.90 -0.65 -14.39
CA ALA A 66 3.80 0.29 -14.43
C ALA A 66 3.03 0.36 -13.09
N PHE A 67 3.13 -0.69 -12.28
CA PHE A 67 2.51 -0.81 -10.96
C PHE A 67 3.49 -0.50 -9.82
N SER A 68 4.79 -0.39 -10.12
CA SER A 68 5.83 -0.13 -9.13
C SER A 68 5.90 1.35 -8.74
N PHE A 69 6.40 1.58 -7.52
CA PHE A 69 6.84 2.88 -7.04
C PHE A 69 8.26 2.77 -6.48
N TRP A 70 8.90 3.92 -6.25
CA TRP A 70 10.20 3.96 -5.59
C TRP A 70 10.03 3.93 -4.08
N ASP A 71 10.48 2.86 -3.45
CA ASP A 71 10.51 2.71 -2.00
C ASP A 71 11.80 3.39 -1.47
N GLU A 72 11.65 4.57 -0.85
CA GLU A 72 12.78 5.34 -0.31
C GLU A 72 13.51 4.59 0.81
N ALA A 73 12.78 3.86 1.66
CA ALA A 73 13.36 3.12 2.78
C ALA A 73 14.30 2.02 2.26
N ARG A 74 13.88 1.32 1.20
CA ARG A 74 14.64 0.20 0.61
C ARG A 74 15.50 0.59 -0.58
N SER A 75 15.46 1.87 -0.99
CA SER A 75 16.19 2.42 -2.14
C SER A 75 16.04 1.55 -3.41
N ARG A 76 14.82 1.08 -3.69
CA ARG A 76 14.53 0.22 -4.85
C ARG A 76 13.12 0.41 -5.38
N TRP A 77 12.90 -0.01 -6.62
CA TRP A 77 11.55 -0.14 -7.17
C TRP A 77 10.83 -1.32 -6.53
N THR A 78 9.64 -1.06 -5.98
CA THR A 78 8.81 -2.04 -5.30
C THR A 78 7.40 -1.99 -5.87
N THR A 79 6.75 -3.14 -5.98
CA THR A 79 5.31 -3.24 -6.27
C THR A 79 4.59 -3.77 -5.04
N GLU A 80 3.49 -3.12 -4.68
CA GLU A 80 2.64 -3.55 -3.58
C GLU A 80 1.59 -4.57 -4.01
N ASN A 81 1.22 -5.43 -3.06
CA ASN A 81 0.00 -6.20 -3.21
C ASN A 81 -1.18 -5.27 -3.01
N GLY A 82 -2.14 -5.30 -3.94
CA GLY A 82 -3.25 -4.36 -3.86
C GLY A 82 -4.14 -4.36 -5.08
N ALA A 83 -5.16 -3.53 -5.02
CA ALA A 83 -6.06 -3.24 -6.13
C ALA A 83 -5.53 -2.02 -6.91
N PHE A 84 -5.39 -2.19 -8.21
CA PHE A 84 -5.00 -1.14 -9.14
C PHE A 84 -6.12 -0.92 -10.15
N ASP A 85 -6.56 0.32 -10.31
CA ASP A 85 -7.48 0.68 -11.37
C ASP A 85 -6.70 1.02 -12.65
N ILE A 86 -7.01 0.30 -13.72
CA ILE A 86 -6.61 0.63 -15.08
C ILE A 86 -7.70 1.52 -15.68
N ARG A 87 -7.40 2.78 -15.93
CA ARG A 87 -8.35 3.81 -16.36
C ARG A 87 -8.07 4.24 -17.78
N ALA A 88 -9.08 4.31 -18.62
CA ALA A 88 -8.98 4.81 -19.99
C ALA A 88 -9.79 6.10 -20.15
N GLY A 89 -9.17 7.13 -20.73
CA GLY A 89 -9.77 8.45 -20.87
C GLY A 89 -9.27 9.23 -22.08
N ALA A 90 -9.91 10.37 -22.34
CA ALA A 90 -9.45 11.35 -23.33
C ALA A 90 -8.53 12.42 -22.70
N SER A 91 -8.58 12.56 -21.38
CA SER A 91 -7.67 13.37 -20.56
C SER A 91 -7.60 12.79 -19.15
N SER A 92 -6.64 13.21 -18.33
CA SER A 92 -6.57 12.81 -16.91
C SER A 92 -7.80 13.22 -16.08
N ARG A 93 -8.62 14.16 -16.59
CA ARG A 93 -9.88 14.61 -15.99
C ARG A 93 -11.13 14.05 -16.67
N ASP A 94 -10.98 13.32 -17.77
CA ASP A 94 -12.06 12.75 -18.58
C ASP A 94 -11.80 11.25 -18.76
N ILE A 95 -11.99 10.52 -17.65
CA ILE A 95 -11.93 9.06 -17.58
C ILE A 95 -13.29 8.50 -17.96
N ARG A 96 -13.31 7.56 -18.91
CA ARG A 96 -14.55 7.04 -19.51
C ARG A 96 -14.76 5.54 -19.32
N SER A 97 -13.70 4.81 -18.97
CA SER A 97 -13.74 3.39 -18.67
C SER A 97 -12.68 3.05 -17.65
N SER A 98 -12.94 2.06 -16.80
CA SER A 98 -12.00 1.55 -15.80
C SER A 98 -12.18 0.06 -15.59
N ALA A 99 -11.09 -0.61 -15.24
CA ALA A 99 -11.09 -2.00 -14.80
C ALA A 99 -10.10 -2.17 -13.65
N THR A 100 -10.49 -2.91 -12.62
CA THR A 100 -9.64 -3.15 -11.45
C THR A 100 -8.88 -4.46 -11.61
N LEU A 101 -7.58 -4.40 -11.34
CA LEU A 101 -6.67 -5.53 -11.33
C LEU A 101 -6.14 -5.73 -9.90
N THR A 102 -6.12 -6.96 -9.41
CA THR A 102 -5.44 -7.29 -8.15
C THR A 102 -4.04 -7.80 -8.44
N VAL A 103 -3.02 -7.05 -8.00
CA VAL A 103 -1.63 -7.49 -8.05
C VAL A 103 -1.34 -8.36 -6.82
N ARG A 104 -0.74 -9.53 -7.05
CA ARG A 104 -0.36 -10.51 -6.02
C ARG A 104 1.10 -10.93 -6.20
N GLY A 105 1.83 -11.08 -5.11
CA GLY A 105 3.26 -11.41 -5.11
C GLY A 105 4.19 -10.19 -5.10
N GLY A 106 3.65 -8.99 -4.90
CA GLY A 106 4.41 -7.82 -4.48
C GLY A 106 4.81 -7.90 -3.01
N VAL A 107 5.53 -6.88 -2.53
CA VAL A 107 5.85 -6.75 -1.11
C VAL A 107 4.53 -6.54 -0.36
N GLN A 108 4.28 -7.34 0.69
CA GLN A 108 3.28 -6.96 1.67
C GLN A 108 3.93 -5.89 2.54
N THR A 109 3.53 -4.63 2.35
CA THR A 109 3.88 -3.59 3.31
C THR A 109 3.15 -3.92 4.60
N ALA A 110 3.85 -4.59 5.52
CA ALA A 110 3.68 -4.23 6.92
C ALA A 110 3.99 -2.74 6.96
N GLU A 111 2.93 -1.92 7.04
CA GLU A 111 3.01 -0.47 7.23
C GLU A 111 4.23 -0.14 8.11
N VAL A 112 5.14 0.68 7.59
CA VAL A 112 6.39 1.06 8.27
C VAL A 112 6.04 1.50 9.68
N LEU A 113 6.44 0.69 10.68
CA LEU A 113 6.17 1.01 12.07
C LEU A 113 6.97 2.26 12.42
N THR A 114 6.27 3.31 12.81
CA THR A 114 6.88 4.53 13.33
C THR A 114 6.66 4.59 14.84
N PRO A 115 7.40 5.41 15.60
CA PRO A 115 7.13 5.62 17.02
C PRO A 115 5.70 6.11 17.33
N LYS A 116 4.96 6.60 16.34
CA LYS A 116 3.56 7.01 16.48
C LYS A 116 2.56 5.91 16.12
N SER A 117 3.02 4.82 15.53
CA SER A 117 2.19 3.68 15.15
C SER A 117 1.62 2.99 16.39
N PRO A 118 0.36 2.49 16.31
CA PRO A 118 -0.26 1.76 17.40
C PRO A 118 0.49 0.46 17.70
N LEU A 119 0.67 0.15 18.97
CA LEU A 119 1.35 -1.05 19.45
C LEU A 119 0.72 -2.35 18.92
N ARG A 120 -0.60 -2.37 18.65
CA ARG A 120 -1.28 -3.51 18.00
C ARG A 120 -0.68 -3.89 16.65
N GLN A 121 -0.16 -2.93 15.92
CA GLN A 121 0.45 -3.13 14.61
C GLN A 121 1.79 -3.87 14.74
N PHE A 122 2.58 -3.50 15.75
CA PHE A 122 3.78 -4.21 16.15
C PHE A 122 3.50 -5.63 16.65
N LEU A 123 2.46 -5.79 17.48
CA LEU A 123 2.03 -7.10 18.00
C LEU A 123 1.64 -8.12 16.91
N GLY A 124 1.32 -7.64 15.70
CA GLY A 124 0.97 -8.47 14.55
C GLY A 124 2.17 -9.04 13.79
N LEU A 125 3.39 -8.61 14.09
CA LEU A 125 4.60 -9.01 13.36
C LEU A 125 5.23 -10.29 13.91
N GLU A 126 5.81 -11.10 13.01
CA GLU A 126 6.68 -12.21 13.38
C GLU A 126 7.94 -11.64 14.06
N GLY A 127 8.26 -12.10 15.29
CA GLY A 127 9.39 -11.61 16.09
C GLY A 127 9.04 -10.62 17.22
N ALA A 128 7.92 -9.88 17.10
CA ALA A 128 7.51 -8.92 18.14
C ALA A 128 7.25 -9.55 19.51
N ARG A 129 6.86 -10.84 19.53
CA ARG A 129 6.61 -11.59 20.77
C ARG A 129 7.86 -11.81 21.62
N GLU A 130 9.02 -12.03 21.02
CA GLU A 130 10.28 -12.25 21.77
C GLU A 130 10.71 -10.98 22.50
N VAL A 131 10.53 -9.85 21.83
CA VAL A 131 10.85 -8.50 22.33
C VAL A 131 9.96 -8.12 23.49
N ILE A 132 8.67 -8.43 23.37
CA ILE A 132 7.70 -8.17 24.42
C ILE A 132 7.93 -9.09 25.60
N GLN A 133 8.35 -10.34 25.40
CA GLN A 133 8.68 -11.23 26.52
C GLN A 133 9.81 -10.64 27.37
N GLN A 134 10.85 -10.07 26.73
CA GLN A 134 11.94 -9.40 27.42
C GLN A 134 11.49 -8.11 28.14
N ALA A 135 10.59 -7.34 27.53
CA ALA A 135 10.05 -6.11 28.12
C ALA A 135 9.01 -6.37 29.24
N THR A 136 8.21 -7.43 29.15
CA THR A 136 7.14 -7.73 30.12
C THR A 136 7.71 -8.13 31.48
N ASP A 137 8.86 -8.80 31.50
CA ASP A 137 9.55 -9.18 32.74
C ASP A 137 10.17 -7.97 33.48
N SER A 138 10.31 -6.83 32.80
CA SER A 138 11.01 -5.63 33.30
C SER A 138 10.11 -4.40 33.50
N ILE A 139 8.81 -4.45 33.16
CA ILE A 139 7.88 -3.34 33.36
C ILE A 139 6.96 -3.59 34.58
N PRO A 140 7.08 -2.80 35.68
CA PRO A 140 6.26 -2.95 36.88
C PRO A 140 4.75 -2.78 36.65
N LEU A 141 4.37 -2.03 35.61
CA LEU A 141 2.98 -1.80 35.20
C LEU A 141 2.27 -3.09 34.73
N PHE A 142 3.02 -4.08 34.23
CA PHE A 142 2.49 -5.35 33.72
C PHE A 142 2.60 -6.50 34.73
N ALA A 143 3.47 -6.37 35.73
CA ALA A 143 3.68 -7.39 36.76
C ALA A 143 2.41 -7.75 37.55
N GLY A 144 1.46 -6.81 37.67
CA GLY A 144 0.15 -7.04 38.33
C GLY A 144 -0.98 -7.51 37.41
N VAL A 145 -0.82 -7.43 36.08
CA VAL A 145 -1.88 -7.74 35.11
C VAL A 145 -2.06 -9.25 34.92
N SER A 146 -0.99 -10.01 35.14
CA SER A 146 -1.00 -11.47 35.13
C SER A 146 -1.97 -12.08 36.16
N GLN A 147 -2.27 -11.38 37.27
CA GLN A 147 -3.16 -11.85 38.33
C GLN A 147 -4.51 -11.09 38.39
N ALA A 148 -4.77 -10.15 37.48
CA ALA A 148 -5.99 -9.34 37.50
C ALA A 148 -7.19 -10.08 36.87
N ASP A 149 -8.41 -9.73 37.30
CA ASP A 149 -9.65 -10.26 36.74
C ASP A 149 -9.77 -10.06 35.22
N VAL A 150 -10.46 -10.97 34.54
CA VAL A 150 -10.61 -11.02 33.06
C VAL A 150 -11.07 -9.68 32.46
N LEU A 151 -11.90 -8.92 33.17
CA LEU A 151 -12.39 -7.61 32.73
C LEU A 151 -11.27 -6.55 32.78
N THR A 152 -10.44 -6.57 33.82
CA THR A 152 -9.26 -5.70 33.97
C THR A 152 -8.20 -6.07 32.94
N GLN A 153 -8.00 -7.36 32.67
CA GLN A 153 -7.13 -7.81 31.58
C GLN A 153 -7.60 -7.32 30.22
N LYS A 154 -8.90 -7.38 29.92
CA LYS A 154 -9.45 -6.86 28.65
C LYS A 154 -9.32 -5.34 28.51
N ILE A 155 -9.55 -4.59 29.58
CA ILE A 155 -9.40 -3.13 29.59
C ILE A 155 -7.93 -2.75 29.37
N VAL A 156 -7.02 -3.42 30.08
CA VAL A 156 -5.59 -3.20 29.94
C VAL A 156 -5.12 -3.57 28.53
N ASP A 157 -5.56 -4.71 28.00
CA ASP A 157 -5.24 -5.18 26.63
C ASP A 157 -5.70 -4.20 25.55
N GLU A 158 -6.91 -3.64 25.66
CA GLU A 158 -7.38 -2.60 24.73
C GLU A 158 -6.62 -1.27 24.85
N VAL A 159 -6.27 -0.87 26.08
CA VAL A 159 -5.46 0.33 26.32
C VAL A 159 -4.04 0.17 25.75
N ILE A 160 -3.44 -1.01 25.90
CA ILE A 160 -2.13 -1.37 25.34
C ILE A 160 -2.19 -1.35 23.81
N LYS A 161 -3.22 -1.95 23.20
CA LYS A 161 -3.39 -2.02 21.74
C LYS A 161 -3.51 -0.64 21.08
N GLY A 162 -4.12 0.33 21.77
CA GLY A 162 -4.26 1.71 21.30
C GLY A 162 -3.05 2.61 21.58
N MET A 163 -2.04 2.13 22.31
CA MET A 163 -0.90 2.94 22.73
C MET A 163 0.09 3.17 21.57
N PRO A 164 0.64 4.39 21.39
CA PRO A 164 1.73 4.64 20.44
C PRO A 164 3.02 3.89 20.83
N LEU A 165 3.75 3.33 19.86
CA LEU A 165 4.98 2.57 20.10
C LEU A 165 6.06 3.34 20.88
N GLY A 166 6.23 4.64 20.62
CA GLY A 166 7.20 5.49 21.30
C GLY A 166 6.91 5.68 22.79
N ARG A 167 5.67 5.40 23.25
CA ARG A 167 5.35 5.41 24.68
C ARG A 167 5.93 4.20 25.41
N LEU A 168 6.28 3.11 24.73
CA LEU A 168 6.93 1.96 25.36
C LEU A 168 8.29 2.33 25.95
N VAL A 169 9.11 3.12 25.24
CA VAL A 169 10.43 3.59 25.71
C VAL A 169 10.30 4.38 27.01
N THR A 170 9.27 5.21 27.12
CA THR A 170 9.00 5.99 28.34
C THR A 170 8.33 5.17 29.45
N ALA A 171 7.52 4.18 29.10
CA ALA A 171 6.77 3.35 30.05
C ALA A 171 7.63 2.24 30.67
N THR A 172 8.76 1.90 30.05
CA THR A 172 9.74 0.92 30.53
C THR A 172 10.83 1.54 31.42
N GLU A 173 10.71 2.83 31.79
CA GLU A 173 11.73 3.57 32.56
C GLU A 173 13.17 3.41 32.02
N GLY A 174 13.33 3.24 30.69
CA GLY A 174 14.64 3.05 30.06
C GLY A 174 15.15 1.60 29.98
N HIS A 175 14.33 0.61 30.34
CA HIS A 175 14.62 -0.81 30.07
C HIS A 175 14.45 -1.22 28.60
N PHE A 176 13.81 -0.35 27.79
CA PHE A 176 13.75 -0.49 26.35
C PHE A 176 14.30 0.79 25.73
N SER A 177 15.52 0.72 25.20
CA SER A 177 16.22 1.88 24.66
C SER A 177 15.70 2.26 23.26
N GLU A 178 15.88 3.53 22.87
CA GLU A 178 15.61 3.99 21.50
C GLU A 178 16.41 3.16 20.48
N GLN A 179 17.61 2.70 20.86
CA GLN A 179 18.49 1.92 20.01
C GLN A 179 18.01 0.48 19.81
N GLU A 180 17.38 -0.13 20.81
CA GLU A 180 16.73 -1.44 20.68
C GLU A 180 15.46 -1.34 19.85
N MET A 181 14.68 -0.25 20.00
CA MET A 181 13.54 0.05 19.12
C MET A 181 13.99 0.17 17.66
N ASP A 182 15.02 0.96 17.39
CA ASP A 182 15.55 1.18 16.06
C ASP A 182 16.12 -0.11 15.45
N ASN A 183 16.85 -0.91 16.23
CA ASN A 183 17.34 -2.22 15.79
C ASN A 183 16.20 -3.19 15.45
N LEU A 184 15.09 -3.08 16.17
CA LEU A 184 13.93 -3.91 15.93
C LEU A 184 13.19 -3.52 14.66
N LEU A 185 12.95 -2.22 14.50
CA LEU A 185 12.40 -1.64 13.28
C LEU A 185 13.26 -2.03 12.07
N ALA A 186 14.60 -2.04 12.22
CA ALA A 186 15.54 -2.47 11.20
C ALA A 186 15.60 -4.00 11.01
N SER A 187 15.15 -4.82 11.98
CA SER A 187 15.09 -6.28 11.86
C SER A 187 13.83 -6.79 11.13
N ILE A 188 12.85 -5.91 10.94
CA ILE A 188 11.56 -6.17 10.28
C ILE A 188 11.62 -5.87 8.76
N ASP A 189 12.78 -5.42 8.26
CA ASP A 189 13.03 -5.02 6.86
C ASP A 189 13.05 -6.15 5.83
#